data_AF-A0AAW8ICD4-F1
#
_entry.id   AF-A0AAW8ICD4-F1
#
_cell.length_a   1.000
_cell.length_b   1.000
_cell.length_c   1.000
_cell.angle_alpha   90.00
_cell.angle_beta   90.00
_cell.angle_gamma   90.00
#
_symmetry.space_group_name_H-M   'P 1'
#
loop_
_entity.id
_entity.type
_entity.pdbx_description
1 polymer ?
#
loop_
_entity_poly.entity_id
_entity_poly.type
_entity_poly.pdbx_seq_one_letter_code
_entity_poly.pdbx_strand_id
1 'polypeptide(L)'
;MKEEFMINNSPSNYNINSFLIVNNTNEDYIINTRGFMEKSGEVYRNGERISPYLIMPFSESEIWTDEECKKNIVLIPAGKSINAILHLSILRGWYKIDDSLDYMVNFETEHTKKSPYYYGCRKYVDSLVNQRYKIYNGTLKGKIKLLKKM
;
A
#
# COMPACT_ATOMS: atom_id res chain seq x y z
N MET A 1 5.71 23.81 16.40
CA MET A 1 6.12 24.23 15.04
C MET A 1 5.10 23.60 14.10
N LYS A 2 4.55 24.30 13.11
CA LYS A 2 3.62 23.67 12.16
C LYS A 2 4.44 23.18 10.98
N GLU A 3 4.71 21.88 10.94
CA GLU A 3 5.39 21.27 9.81
C GLU A 3 4.36 20.85 8.75
N GLU A 4 4.66 21.18 7.49
CA GLU A 4 3.90 20.71 6.34
C GLU A 4 4.63 19.51 5.77
N PHE A 5 3.96 18.36 5.66
CA PHE A 5 4.54 17.21 4.99
C PHE A 5 3.55 16.54 4.03
N MET A 6 4.10 16.14 2.88
CA MET A 6 3.51 15.04 2.14
C MET A 6 3.98 13.75 2.77
N ILE A 7 3.06 12.85 3.07
CA ILE A 7 3.44 11.49 3.46
C ILE A 7 4.19 10.79 2.31
N ASN A 8 4.04 11.26 1.06
CA ASN A 8 4.78 10.73 -0.10
C ASN A 8 6.12 11.43 -0.43
N ASN A 9 6.38 12.68 -0.01
CA ASN A 9 7.75 13.29 -0.02
C ASN A 9 8.42 13.17 1.36
N SER A 10 7.86 12.37 2.25
CA SER A 10 8.47 12.10 3.54
C SER A 10 9.78 11.31 3.30
N PRO A 11 10.89 11.69 3.96
CA PRO A 11 12.23 11.17 3.65
C PRO A 11 12.28 9.65 3.77
N SER A 12 12.20 8.96 2.62
CA SER A 12 12.47 7.53 2.30
C SER A 12 11.95 6.41 3.24
N ASN A 13 11.59 6.69 4.49
CA ASN A 13 11.37 5.74 5.57
C ASN A 13 9.91 5.68 6.03
N TYR A 14 9.04 6.59 5.58
CA TYR A 14 7.62 6.59 5.96
C TYR A 14 6.72 5.79 5.03
N ASN A 15 7.20 5.48 3.83
CA ASN A 15 6.49 4.71 2.80
C ASN A 15 6.77 3.20 2.87
N ILE A 16 7.50 2.77 3.90
CA ILE A 16 7.94 1.38 4.08
C ILE A 16 7.39 0.88 5.41
N ASN A 17 6.06 0.73 5.46
CA ASN A 17 5.45 -0.02 6.55
C ASN A 17 5.56 -1.51 6.21
N SER A 18 6.28 -2.24 7.05
CA SER A 18 6.34 -3.69 6.97
C SER A 18 5.11 -4.26 7.69
N PHE A 19 4.39 -5.12 6.99
CA PHE A 19 3.24 -5.83 7.50
C PHE A 19 3.55 -7.31 7.61
N LEU A 20 3.15 -7.92 8.72
CA LEU A 20 3.07 -9.37 8.82
C LEU A 20 1.83 -9.84 8.08
N ILE A 21 2.04 -10.56 6.98
CA ILE A 21 0.97 -11.21 6.23
C ILE A 21 0.97 -12.68 6.60
N VAL A 22 -0.16 -13.16 7.12
CA VAL A 22 -0.34 -14.56 7.51
C VAL A 22 -1.28 -15.23 6.51
N ASN A 23 -0.76 -16.22 5.77
CA ASN A 23 -1.57 -17.05 4.89
C ASN A 23 -1.95 -18.36 5.59
N ASN A 24 -3.18 -18.43 6.07
CA ASN A 24 -3.73 -19.61 6.73
C ASN A 24 -4.41 -20.60 5.75
N THR A 25 -4.31 -20.38 4.44
CA THR A 25 -4.86 -21.29 3.43
C THR A 25 -3.81 -22.31 2.98
N ASN A 26 -4.27 -23.27 2.18
CA ASN A 26 -3.45 -24.26 1.50
C ASN A 26 -3.00 -23.82 0.09
N GLU A 27 -3.17 -22.55 -0.27
CA GLU A 27 -2.88 -22.01 -1.59
C GLU A 27 -1.78 -20.95 -1.51
N ASP A 28 -0.88 -20.94 -2.49
CA ASP A 28 0.10 -19.87 -2.63
C ASP A 28 -0.55 -18.64 -3.29
N TYR A 29 -0.31 -17.45 -2.76
CA TYR A 29 -0.87 -16.21 -3.31
C TYR A 29 0.19 -15.26 -3.85
N ILE A 30 -0.24 -14.41 -4.78
CA ILE A 30 0.47 -13.19 -5.13
C ILE A 30 -0.39 -11.96 -4.84
N ILE A 31 0.26 -10.91 -4.35
CA ILE A 31 -0.32 -9.58 -4.15
C ILE A 31 0.57 -8.53 -4.82
N ASN A 32 -0.03 -7.46 -5.32
CA ASN A 32 0.69 -6.25 -5.70
C ASN A 32 0.83 -5.36 -4.47
N THR A 33 2.04 -4.90 -4.14
CA THR A 33 2.32 -4.06 -2.96
C THR A 33 1.58 -2.72 -2.98
N ARG A 34 1.19 -2.19 -4.15
CA ARG A 34 0.50 -0.89 -4.27
C ARG A 34 -1.03 -0.96 -4.31
N GLY A 35 -1.62 -2.16 -4.36
CA GLY A 35 -3.09 -2.34 -4.47
C GLY A 35 -3.70 -1.65 -5.71
N PHE A 36 -5.04 -1.49 -5.75
CA PHE A 36 -5.68 -0.55 -6.69
C PHE A 36 -5.57 0.88 -6.14
N MET A 37 -5.08 1.81 -6.96
CA MET A 37 -4.91 3.24 -6.59
C MET A 37 -6.23 4.03 -6.51
N GLU A 38 -7.38 3.39 -6.70
CA GLU A 38 -8.69 4.07 -6.75
C GLU A 38 -9.23 4.46 -5.35
N LYS A 39 -8.74 3.83 -4.27
CA LYS A 39 -9.11 4.18 -2.90
C LYS A 39 -7.91 4.70 -2.14
N SER A 40 -8.02 5.91 -1.63
CA SER A 40 -7.02 6.53 -0.76
C SER A 40 -7.41 6.39 0.70
N GLY A 41 -6.39 6.34 1.58
CA GLY A 41 -6.58 6.30 3.03
C GLY A 41 -7.27 7.54 3.60
N GLU A 42 -7.92 7.34 4.74
CA GLU A 42 -8.59 8.37 5.54
C GLU A 42 -7.71 8.75 6.73
N VAL A 43 -7.53 10.05 6.96
CA VAL A 43 -6.66 10.59 8.02
C VAL A 43 -7.51 11.08 9.18
N TYR A 44 -7.08 10.76 10.39
CA TYR A 44 -7.73 11.15 11.63
C TYR A 44 -6.75 11.91 12.53
N ARG A 45 -7.23 12.98 13.16
CA ARG A 45 -6.54 13.81 14.15
C ARG A 45 -7.32 13.75 15.46
N ASN A 46 -6.71 13.21 16.51
CA ASN A 46 -7.38 12.96 17.81
C ASN A 46 -8.73 12.24 17.65
N GLY A 47 -8.83 11.31 16.69
CA GLY A 47 -10.06 10.55 16.42
C GLY A 47 -11.04 11.22 15.45
N GLU A 48 -10.84 12.48 15.09
CA GLU A 48 -11.68 13.18 14.11
C GLU A 48 -11.10 13.06 12.70
N ARG A 49 -11.94 12.69 11.74
CA ARG A 49 -11.53 12.63 10.33
C ARG A 49 -11.20 14.05 9.81
N ILE A 50 -10.07 14.18 9.15
CA ILE A 50 -9.64 15.42 8.51
C ILE A 50 -9.52 15.26 6.99
N SER A 51 -9.72 16.35 6.27
CA SER A 51 -9.52 16.43 4.82
C SER A 51 -8.16 17.03 4.50
N PRO A 52 -7.54 16.67 3.37
CA PRO A 52 -6.33 17.33 2.93
C PRO A 52 -6.63 18.79 2.57
N TYR A 53 -5.68 19.69 2.80
CA TYR A 53 -5.82 21.11 2.41
C TYR A 53 -5.49 21.32 0.93
N LEU A 54 -4.73 20.41 0.33
CA LEU A 54 -4.45 20.35 -1.11
C LEU A 54 -4.66 18.91 -1.56
N ILE A 55 -5.38 18.70 -2.67
CA ILE A 55 -5.66 17.37 -3.21
C ILE A 55 -4.55 16.96 -4.17
N MET A 56 -4.06 15.72 -4.05
CA MET A 56 -3.08 15.16 -4.99
C MET A 56 -3.79 14.85 -6.32
N PRO A 57 -3.32 15.42 -7.45
CA PRO A 57 -3.85 15.06 -8.75
C PRO A 57 -3.56 13.59 -9.03
N PHE A 58 -4.51 12.90 -9.65
CA PHE A 58 -4.26 11.55 -10.15
C PHE A 58 -3.21 11.63 -11.26
N SER A 59 -2.13 10.88 -11.13
CA SER A 59 -1.17 10.67 -12.20
C SER A 59 -1.50 9.38 -12.95
N GLU A 60 -1.14 9.31 -14.23
CA GLU A 60 -1.12 8.04 -14.94
C GLU A 60 -0.16 7.06 -14.25
N SER A 61 -0.48 5.78 -14.35
CA SER A 61 0.33 4.71 -13.80
C SER A 61 1.58 4.49 -14.65
N GLU A 62 2.75 4.65 -14.04
CA GLU A 62 4.03 4.30 -14.64
C GLU A 62 4.09 2.81 -15.00
N ILE A 63 4.65 2.46 -16.15
CA ILE A 63 4.87 1.06 -16.54
C ILE A 63 6.13 0.56 -15.83
N TRP A 64 6.02 -0.52 -15.08
CA TRP A 64 7.15 -1.11 -14.38
C TRP A 64 8.03 -1.95 -15.30
N THR A 65 9.33 -1.86 -15.04
CA THR A 65 10.34 -2.79 -15.53
C THR A 65 10.15 -4.19 -14.93
N ASP A 66 10.76 -5.22 -15.53
CA ASP A 66 10.71 -6.59 -15.00
C ASP A 66 11.26 -6.68 -13.56
N GLU A 67 12.26 -5.86 -13.20
CA GLU A 67 12.82 -5.80 -11.85
C GLU A 67 11.84 -5.18 -10.86
N GLU A 68 11.17 -4.10 -11.24
CA GLU A 68 10.13 -3.47 -10.43
C GLU A 68 8.93 -4.39 -10.23
N CYS A 69 8.54 -5.15 -11.25
CA CYS A 69 7.52 -6.18 -11.13
C CYS A 69 7.91 -7.25 -10.10
N LYS A 70 9.15 -7.76 -10.13
CA LYS A 70 9.64 -8.72 -9.13
C LYS A 70 9.68 -8.14 -7.71
N LYS A 71 9.99 -6.85 -7.58
CA LYS A 71 10.04 -6.17 -6.29
C LYS A 71 8.65 -5.92 -5.69
N ASN A 72 7.66 -5.63 -6.54
CA ASN A 72 6.34 -5.19 -6.09
C ASN A 72 5.24 -6.25 -6.20
N ILE A 73 5.50 -7.41 -6.82
CA ILE A 73 4.61 -8.58 -6.73
C ILE A 73 5.15 -9.50 -5.65
N VAL A 74 4.48 -9.52 -4.49
CA VAL A 74 4.88 -10.31 -3.32
C VAL A 74 4.25 -11.68 -3.38
N LEU A 75 5.07 -12.71 -3.15
CA LEU A 75 4.67 -14.11 -3.04
C LEU A 75 4.35 -14.43 -1.58
N ILE A 76 3.19 -15.03 -1.33
CA ILE A 76 2.73 -15.40 0.01
C ILE A 76 2.48 -16.92 0.03
N PRO A 77 3.44 -17.73 0.50
CA PRO A 77 3.30 -19.17 0.47
C PRO A 77 2.19 -19.70 1.39
N ALA A 78 1.61 -20.84 1.03
CA ALA A 78 0.59 -21.55 1.80
C ALA A 78 1.07 -21.87 3.23
N GLY A 79 0.21 -21.61 4.23
CA GLY A 79 0.50 -21.88 5.64
C GLY A 79 1.69 -21.09 6.21
N LYS A 80 2.18 -20.06 5.52
CA LYS A 80 3.34 -19.26 5.95
C LYS A 80 2.94 -17.84 6.33
N SER A 81 3.79 -17.24 7.14
CA SER A 81 3.78 -15.82 7.40
C SER A 81 4.98 -15.16 6.75
N ILE A 82 4.80 -13.99 6.17
CA ILE A 82 5.88 -13.18 5.59
C ILE A 82 5.81 -11.76 6.12
N ASN A 83 6.96 -11.10 6.19
CA ASN A 83 7.02 -9.66 6.33
C ASN A 83 7.09 -9.05 4.93
N ALA A 84 6.13 -8.20 4.60
CA ALA A 84 6.06 -7.56 3.29
C ALA A 84 5.86 -6.05 3.44
N ILE A 85 6.51 -5.29 2.57
CA ILE A 85 6.31 -3.86 2.48
C ILE A 85 5.10 -3.63 1.58
N LEU A 86 4.06 -3.01 2.12
CA LEU A 86 2.87 -2.67 1.35
C LEU A 86 2.70 -1.15 1.32
N HIS A 87 2.46 -0.60 0.12
CA HIS A 87 2.22 0.81 -0.12
C HIS A 87 0.72 1.11 -0.06
N LEU A 88 0.07 0.74 1.04
CA LEU A 88 -1.39 0.81 1.19
C LEU A 88 -1.89 2.20 1.62
N SER A 89 -1.00 3.07 2.08
CA SER A 89 -1.31 4.39 2.61
C SER A 89 -1.17 5.48 1.54
N ILE A 90 -1.79 5.30 0.37
CA ILE A 90 -1.89 6.40 -0.59
C ILE A 90 -2.86 7.42 0.01
N LEU A 91 -2.33 8.56 0.45
CA LEU A 91 -3.15 9.66 0.92
C LEU A 91 -3.71 10.48 -0.24
N ARG A 92 -4.89 11.09 -0.01
CA ARG A 92 -5.58 11.95 -0.98
C ARG A 92 -4.88 13.28 -1.27
N GLY A 93 -3.81 13.62 -0.57
CA GLY A 93 -3.21 14.94 -0.65
C GLY A 93 -2.35 15.32 0.55
N TRP A 94 -2.17 16.62 0.73
CA TRP A 94 -1.35 17.21 1.77
C TRP A 94 -2.19 17.54 3.00
N TYR A 95 -1.61 17.31 4.18
CA TYR A 95 -2.26 17.56 5.46
C TYR A 95 -1.38 18.48 6.31
N LYS A 96 -2.01 19.39 7.06
CA LYS A 96 -1.32 20.18 8.09
C LYS A 96 -1.32 19.40 9.39
N ILE A 97 -0.14 19.13 9.90
CA ILE A 97 0.08 18.27 11.05
C ILE A 97 0.70 19.10 12.17
N ASP A 98 0.28 18.84 13.40
CA ASP A 98 0.77 19.51 14.60
C ASP A 98 1.37 18.47 15.53
N ASP A 99 2.64 18.65 15.90
CA ASP A 99 3.41 17.69 16.70
C ASP A 99 2.79 17.37 18.07
N SER A 100 1.90 18.23 18.57
CA SER A 100 1.21 18.03 19.84
C SER A 100 0.00 17.10 19.76
N LEU A 101 -0.40 16.68 18.55
CA LEU A 101 -1.63 15.93 18.33
C LEU A 101 -1.34 14.52 17.81
N ASP A 102 -2.26 13.60 18.10
CA ASP A 102 -2.17 12.21 17.63
C ASP A 102 -2.82 12.08 16.25
N TYR A 103 -2.10 11.41 15.33
CA TYR A 103 -2.59 11.15 13.99
C TYR A 103 -2.58 9.67 13.62
N MET A 104 -3.62 9.27 12.89
CA MET A 104 -3.76 7.92 12.37
C MET A 104 -4.23 7.95 10.91
N VAL A 105 -3.81 6.95 10.15
CA VAL A 105 -4.29 6.70 8.80
C VAL A 105 -4.99 5.35 8.80
N ASN A 106 -6.28 5.35 8.47
CA ASN A 106 -7.01 4.14 8.12
C ASN A 106 -6.93 3.96 6.61
N PHE A 107 -6.66 2.75 6.16
CA PHE A 107 -6.62 2.45 4.73
C PHE A 107 -7.42 1.19 4.44
N GLU A 108 -8.00 1.18 3.25
CA GLU A 108 -8.72 0.07 2.67
C GLU A 108 -8.35 0.02 1.19
N THR A 109 -7.71 -1.07 0.77
CA THR A 109 -7.34 -1.29 -0.62
C THR A 109 -8.01 -2.54 -1.15
N GLU A 110 -8.56 -2.42 -2.34
CA GLU A 110 -9.16 -3.53 -3.06
C GLU A 110 -8.12 -4.17 -3.97
N HIS A 111 -8.01 -5.48 -3.91
CA HIS A 111 -7.19 -6.29 -4.78
C HIS A 111 -8.11 -7.14 -5.63
N THR A 112 -8.01 -6.98 -6.94
CA THR A 112 -8.73 -7.78 -7.91
C THR A 112 -7.77 -8.67 -8.67
N LYS A 113 -8.30 -9.62 -9.44
CA LYS A 113 -7.49 -10.43 -10.37
C LYS A 113 -6.68 -9.59 -11.37
N LYS A 114 -7.04 -8.32 -11.58
CA LYS A 114 -6.34 -7.40 -12.48
C LYS A 114 -5.21 -6.62 -11.78
N SER A 115 -5.21 -6.52 -10.45
CA SER A 115 -4.26 -5.67 -9.70
C SER A 115 -2.78 -5.95 -10.00
N PRO A 116 -2.32 -7.21 -10.11
CA PRO A 116 -0.92 -7.49 -10.44
C PRO A 116 -0.51 -7.04 -11.85
N TYR A 117 -1.47 -6.85 -12.75
CA TYR A 117 -1.21 -6.50 -14.15
C TYR A 117 -1.19 -4.99 -14.41
N TYR A 118 -1.66 -4.19 -13.46
CA TYR A 118 -1.93 -2.77 -13.65
C TYR A 118 -0.70 -1.98 -14.14
N TYR A 119 0.49 -2.31 -13.65
CA TYR A 119 1.75 -1.65 -14.01
C TYR A 119 2.54 -2.40 -15.10
N GLY A 120 1.87 -3.17 -15.97
CA GLY A 120 2.52 -3.85 -17.09
C GLY A 120 3.20 -5.18 -16.78
N CYS A 121 3.05 -5.73 -15.57
CA CYS A 121 3.75 -6.94 -15.12
C CYS A 121 3.22 -8.27 -15.69
N ARG A 122 2.54 -8.26 -16.84
CA ARG A 122 1.86 -9.43 -17.40
C ARG A 122 2.75 -10.66 -17.51
N LYS A 123 3.91 -10.52 -18.15
CA LYS A 123 4.84 -11.63 -18.36
C LYS A 123 5.26 -12.30 -17.04
N TYR A 124 5.60 -11.50 -16.03
CA TYR A 124 6.02 -12.01 -14.74
C TYR A 124 4.87 -12.65 -13.97
N VAL A 125 3.72 -11.99 -13.91
CA VAL A 125 2.52 -12.49 -13.24
C VAL A 125 2.04 -13.81 -13.85
N ASP A 126 1.95 -13.88 -15.18
CA ASP A 126 1.54 -15.11 -15.88
C ASP A 126 2.52 -16.25 -15.61
N SER A 127 3.82 -15.98 -15.46
CA SER A 127 4.82 -16.99 -15.09
C SER A 127 4.58 -17.58 -13.70
N LEU A 128 4.11 -16.78 -12.75
CA LEU A 128 3.78 -17.21 -11.39
C LEU A 128 2.45 -17.98 -11.34
N VAL A 129 1.45 -17.51 -12.09
CA VAL A 129 0.16 -18.22 -12.21
C VAL A 129 0.35 -19.61 -12.83
N ASN A 130 1.23 -19.74 -13.82
CA ASN A 130 1.60 -21.03 -14.40
C ASN A 130 2.33 -21.95 -13.39
N GLN A 131 2.99 -21.38 -12.38
CA GLN A 131 3.57 -22.08 -11.23
C GLN A 131 2.54 -22.35 -10.12
N ARG A 132 1.24 -22.20 -10.41
CA ARG A 132 0.09 -22.43 -9.52
C ARG A 132 -0.13 -21.40 -8.42
N TYR A 133 0.57 -20.26 -8.44
CA TYR A 133 0.21 -19.16 -7.56
C TYR A 133 -1.16 -18.57 -7.93
N LYS A 134 -2.00 -18.31 -6.94
CA LYS A 134 -3.29 -17.62 -7.10
C LYS A 134 -3.14 -16.12 -6.93
N ILE A 135 -3.84 -15.34 -7.74
CA ILE A 135 -3.95 -13.90 -7.51
C ILE A 135 -4.91 -13.67 -6.35
N TYR A 136 -4.44 -12.99 -5.30
CA TYR A 136 -5.31 -12.58 -4.21
C TYR A 136 -6.41 -11.65 -4.73
N ASN A 137 -7.66 -11.98 -4.40
CA ASN A 137 -8.84 -11.22 -4.80
C ASN A 137 -9.67 -10.96 -3.54
N GLY A 138 -9.64 -9.72 -3.04
CA GLY A 138 -10.22 -9.35 -1.77
C GLY A 138 -9.81 -7.95 -1.34
N THR A 139 -10.03 -7.63 -0.07
CA THR A 139 -9.78 -6.28 0.47
C THR A 139 -8.79 -6.36 1.62
N LEU A 140 -7.77 -5.53 1.60
CA LEU A 140 -6.87 -5.33 2.75
C LEU A 140 -7.28 -4.05 3.48
N LYS A 141 -7.48 -4.17 4.79
CA LYS A 141 -7.80 -3.03 5.67
C LYS A 141 -6.74 -2.92 6.76
N GLY A 142 -6.41 -1.71 7.16
CA GLY A 142 -5.49 -1.50 8.26
C GLY A 142 -5.48 -0.08 8.76
N LYS A 143 -4.71 0.12 9.83
CA LYS A 143 -4.56 1.39 10.51
C LYS A 143 -3.10 1.57 10.93
N ILE A 144 -2.52 2.71 10.57
CA ILE A 144 -1.15 3.08 10.94
C ILE A 144 -1.21 4.35 11.80
N LYS A 145 -0.47 4.36 12.91
CA LYS A 145 -0.18 5.59 13.66
C LYS A 145 0.94 6.33 12.95
N LEU A 146 0.76 7.63 12.69
CA LEU A 146 1.85 8.45 12.16
C LEU A 146 2.83 8.73 13.30
N LEU A 147 3.99 8.07 13.25
CA LEU A 147 5.05 8.22 14.25
C LEU A 147 6.00 9.35 13.86
N LYS A 148 6.48 10.12 14.83
CA LYS A 148 7.49 11.16 14.61
C LYS A 148 8.84 10.54 14.23
N LYS A 149 9.58 11.17 13.31
CA LYS A 149 11.00 10.89 13.09
C LYS A 149 11.72 11.60 14.22
N MET A 150 12.27 10.83 15.16
CA MET A 150 13.15 11.37 16.20
C MET A 150 14.44 11.89 15.58
#